data_AF-A0A6I9NHW5-F1
#
_entry.id   AF-A0A6I9NHW5-F1
#
_cell.length_a   1.000
_cell.length_b   1.000
_cell.length_c   1.000
_cell.angle_alpha   90.00
_cell.angle_beta   90.00
_cell.angle_gamma   90.00
#
_symmetry.space_group_name_H-M   'P 1'
#
loop_
_entity.id
_entity.type
_entity.pdbx_description
1 polymer ?
#
loop_
_entity_poly.entity_id
_entity_poly.type
_entity_poly.pdbx_seq_one_letter_code
_entity_poly.pdbx_strand_id
1 'polypeptide(L)'
;MSGGPASVQMDEVRIRSQSLLSASGVAQDVKAEVQTMATIALPLSEKYRHIGVEAILKENTACRNKQEVLESLSRLIKAFSILEKYGCNLTSPARPKYWRSVKHNNPVFRTTVDAVKGGRRILFLYGYTNQQIDGLSFPDEVDGPDRAKVASVTLEVMTLRTEVDMVIKGTHPHIEHFKDIIPFIIQQDHLVNDAVVIPPAEDQQVLGLPLKPTQVLVAQPPTPSTGEQPPPHILQV
;
A
#
# COMPACT_ATOMS: atom_id res chain seq x y z
N MET A 1 -17.43 26.68 9.45
CA MET A 1 -16.68 26.93 8.20
C MET A 1 -17.12 25.85 7.24
N SER A 2 -17.96 26.16 6.25
CA SER A 2 -18.36 25.16 5.25
C SER A 2 -17.17 24.86 4.36
N GLY A 3 -16.75 23.59 4.31
CA GLY A 3 -15.68 23.14 3.43
C GLY A 3 -16.02 23.40 1.97
N GLY A 4 -14.98 23.54 1.13
CA GLY A 4 -15.16 23.68 -0.31
C GLY A 4 -15.84 22.45 -0.94
N PRO A 5 -16.21 22.51 -2.23
CA PRO A 5 -16.94 21.41 -2.91
C PRO A 5 -16.28 20.03 -2.75
N ALA A 6 -14.94 19.95 -2.81
CA ALA A 6 -14.20 18.71 -2.62
C ALA A 6 -14.32 18.14 -1.20
N SER A 7 -14.40 19.01 -0.19
CA SER A 7 -14.59 18.63 1.22
C SER A 7 -15.97 18.02 1.45
N VAL A 8 -17.00 18.65 0.88
CA VAL A 8 -18.39 18.14 0.93
C VAL A 8 -18.49 16.78 0.24
N GLN A 9 -17.94 16.66 -0.97
CA GLN A 9 -17.90 15.38 -1.68
C GLN A 9 -17.19 14.29 -0.88
N MET A 10 -16.04 14.61 -0.26
CA MET A 10 -15.30 13.68 0.57
C MET A 10 -16.14 13.20 1.76
N ASP A 11 -16.89 14.10 2.42
CA ASP A 11 -17.75 13.75 3.54
C ASP A 11 -18.92 12.86 3.14
N GLU A 12 -19.56 13.13 2.01
CA GLU A 12 -20.62 12.27 1.47
C GLU A 12 -20.11 10.85 1.16
N VAL A 13 -18.92 10.75 0.55
CA VAL A 13 -18.30 9.45 0.24
C VAL A 13 -17.91 8.72 1.53
N ARG A 14 -17.34 9.40 2.52
CA ARG A 14 -17.01 8.82 3.84
C ARG A 14 -18.23 8.25 4.54
N ILE A 15 -19.34 9.00 4.61
CA ILE A 15 -20.55 8.57 5.32
C ILE A 15 -21.12 7.31 4.66
N ARG A 16 -21.27 7.32 3.33
CA ARG A 16 -21.82 6.18 2.59
C ARG A 16 -20.94 4.93 2.72
N SER A 17 -19.64 5.06 2.48
CA SER A 17 -18.70 3.93 2.56
C SER A 17 -18.54 3.42 3.99
N GLN A 18 -18.55 4.28 5.00
CA GLN A 18 -18.51 3.86 6.41
C GLN A 18 -19.75 3.05 6.77
N SER A 19 -20.95 3.53 6.38
CA SER A 19 -22.19 2.79 6.62
C SER A 19 -22.16 1.41 5.99
N LEU A 20 -21.65 1.30 4.75
CA LEU A 20 -21.56 0.03 4.03
C LEU A 20 -20.53 -0.92 4.65
N LEU A 21 -19.30 -0.44 4.86
CA LEU A 21 -18.21 -1.25 5.41
C LEU A 21 -18.49 -1.67 6.86
N SER A 22 -19.04 -0.78 7.68
CA SER A 22 -19.41 -1.12 9.06
C SER A 22 -20.50 -2.20 9.12
N ALA A 23 -21.34 -2.33 8.10
CA ALA A 23 -22.39 -3.34 8.01
C ALA A 23 -21.88 -4.68 7.44
N SER A 24 -21.14 -4.67 6.32
CA SER A 24 -20.73 -5.89 5.62
C SER A 24 -19.35 -6.41 6.04
N GLY A 25 -18.41 -5.51 6.33
CA GLY A 25 -17.00 -5.82 6.49
C GLY A 25 -16.29 -6.30 5.22
N VAL A 26 -16.89 -6.11 4.05
CA VAL A 26 -16.35 -6.58 2.76
C VAL A 26 -15.70 -5.41 2.03
N ALA A 27 -14.38 -5.49 1.81
CA ALA A 27 -13.60 -4.45 1.15
C ALA A 27 -14.05 -4.16 -0.30
N GLN A 28 -14.55 -5.17 -1.02
CA GLN A 28 -14.99 -4.99 -2.40
C GLN A 28 -16.21 -4.07 -2.53
N ASP A 29 -17.08 -4.05 -1.51
CA ASP A 29 -18.29 -3.24 -1.50
C ASP A 29 -18.00 -1.73 -1.52
N VAL A 30 -16.84 -1.32 -1.00
CA VAL A 30 -16.42 0.09 -0.90
C VAL A 30 -15.25 0.45 -1.82
N LYS A 31 -14.88 -0.44 -2.75
CA LYS A 31 -13.69 -0.27 -3.58
C LYS A 31 -13.76 0.98 -4.46
N ALA A 32 -14.93 1.28 -5.03
CA ALA A 32 -15.13 2.44 -5.88
C ALA A 32 -15.07 3.76 -5.09
N GLU A 33 -15.62 3.76 -3.89
CA GLU A 33 -15.62 4.87 -2.94
C GLU A 33 -14.19 5.14 -2.46
N VAL A 34 -13.43 4.10 -2.13
CA VAL A 34 -12.01 4.22 -1.76
C VAL A 34 -11.20 4.84 -2.90
N GLN A 35 -11.41 4.40 -4.14
CA GLN A 35 -10.77 5.00 -5.31
C GLN A 35 -11.15 6.47 -5.46
N THR A 36 -12.43 6.80 -5.27
CA THR A 36 -12.92 8.18 -5.31
C THR A 36 -12.23 9.04 -4.25
N MET A 37 -12.19 8.58 -3.00
CA MET A 37 -11.50 9.27 -1.89
C MET A 37 -10.02 9.52 -2.19
N ALA A 38 -9.33 8.54 -2.77
CA ALA A 38 -7.93 8.65 -3.15
C ALA A 38 -7.70 9.74 -4.22
N THR A 39 -8.66 9.91 -5.14
CA THR A 39 -8.56 10.91 -6.22
C THR A 39 -9.06 12.30 -5.87
N ILE A 40 -9.74 12.50 -4.74
CA ILE A 40 -10.24 13.83 -4.35
C ILE A 40 -9.05 14.77 -4.01
N ALA A 41 -9.07 15.98 -4.56
CA ALA A 41 -8.07 17.02 -4.34
C ALA A 41 -8.23 17.68 -2.95
N LEU A 42 -7.66 17.06 -1.92
CA LEU A 42 -7.62 17.59 -0.56
C LEU A 42 -6.23 17.41 0.04
N PRO A 43 -5.76 18.37 0.86
CA PRO A 43 -4.56 18.19 1.64
C PRO A 43 -4.71 16.98 2.59
N LEU A 44 -3.59 16.30 2.88
CA LEU A 44 -3.61 15.07 3.69
C LEU A 44 -4.24 15.29 5.08
N SER A 45 -4.01 16.46 5.69
CA SER A 45 -4.58 16.82 6.99
C SER A 45 -6.12 16.91 7.00
N GLU A 46 -6.74 17.19 5.86
CA GLU A 46 -8.21 17.21 5.71
C GLU A 46 -8.74 15.86 5.23
N LYS A 47 -7.96 15.15 4.39
CA LYS A 47 -8.32 13.84 3.85
C LYS A 47 -8.32 12.76 4.93
N TYR A 48 -7.34 12.77 5.83
CA TYR A 48 -7.13 11.77 6.89
C TYR A 48 -7.40 12.38 8.27
N ARG A 49 -8.46 11.89 8.93
CA ARG A 49 -8.92 12.38 10.25
C ARG A 49 -8.47 11.49 11.41
N HIS A 50 -8.17 10.22 11.15
CA HIS A 50 -7.85 9.24 12.18
C HIS A 50 -6.38 8.83 12.16
N ILE A 51 -5.81 8.68 10.96
CA ILE A 51 -4.44 8.22 10.76
C ILE A 51 -3.51 9.42 10.54
N GLY A 52 -2.41 9.47 11.30
CA GLY A 52 -1.34 10.46 11.12
C GLY A 52 -0.48 10.16 9.88
N VAL A 53 -1.06 10.30 8.69
CA VAL A 53 -0.45 9.87 7.41
C VAL A 53 0.89 10.55 7.14
N GLU A 54 1.03 11.84 7.40
CA GLU A 54 2.29 12.54 7.16
C GLU A 54 3.46 11.92 7.93
N ALA A 55 3.26 11.59 9.22
CA ALA A 55 4.28 10.96 10.05
C ALA A 55 4.60 9.56 9.53
N ILE A 56 3.57 8.76 9.21
CA ILE A 56 3.76 7.42 8.66
C ILE A 56 4.59 7.46 7.38
N LEU A 57 4.25 8.35 6.44
CA LEU A 57 4.99 8.46 5.19
C LEU A 57 6.43 8.93 5.45
N LYS A 58 6.63 10.05 6.17
CA LYS A 58 7.96 10.59 6.47
C LYS A 58 8.88 9.56 7.14
N GLU A 59 8.38 8.86 8.16
CA GLU A 59 9.18 7.88 8.91
C GLU A 59 9.52 6.64 8.10
N ASN A 60 8.64 6.21 7.17
CA ASN A 60 8.90 5.06 6.31
C ASN A 60 9.67 5.42 5.03
N THR A 61 9.77 6.70 4.65
CA THR A 61 10.49 7.15 3.44
C THR A 61 11.74 7.98 3.73
N ALA A 62 12.26 7.95 4.96
CA ALA A 62 13.51 8.62 5.36
C ALA A 62 14.80 8.01 4.78
N CYS A 63 14.69 7.31 3.63
CA CYS A 63 15.77 6.60 2.96
C CYS A 63 16.68 7.53 2.15
N ARG A 64 17.83 7.02 1.68
CA ARG A 64 18.89 7.85 1.07
C ARG A 64 18.74 8.03 -0.44
N ASN A 65 17.95 7.20 -1.11
CA ASN A 65 17.77 7.24 -2.55
C ASN A 65 16.36 6.80 -2.98
N LYS A 66 16.04 7.08 -4.25
CA LYS A 66 14.72 6.79 -4.85
C LYS A 66 14.35 5.31 -4.80
N GLN A 67 15.28 4.41 -5.07
CA GLN A 67 15.00 2.97 -5.11
C GLN A 67 14.59 2.45 -3.72
N GLU A 68 15.33 2.82 -2.68
CA GLU A 68 14.99 2.47 -1.29
C GLU A 68 13.63 3.04 -0.87
N VAL A 69 13.29 4.25 -1.31
CA VAL A 69 11.97 4.85 -1.06
C VAL A 69 10.86 4.03 -1.71
N LEU A 70 11.00 3.65 -2.98
CA LEU A 70 10.01 2.83 -3.70
C LEU A 70 9.82 1.46 -3.05
N GLU A 71 10.91 0.82 -2.62
CA GLU A 71 10.86 -0.44 -1.88
C GLU A 71 10.15 -0.28 -0.52
N SER A 72 10.39 0.83 0.18
CA SER A 72 9.73 1.13 1.44
C SER A 72 8.24 1.39 1.28
N LEU A 73 7.85 2.14 0.24
CA LEU A 73 6.43 2.33 -0.10
C LEU A 73 5.76 1.01 -0.49
N SER A 74 6.48 0.13 -1.20
CA SER A 74 5.98 -1.22 -1.51
C SER A 74 5.77 -2.07 -0.25
N ARG A 75 6.65 -1.95 0.76
CA ARG A 75 6.44 -2.57 2.09
C ARG A 75 5.24 -1.96 2.80
N LEU A 76 5.04 -0.64 2.71
CA LEU A 76 3.89 0.06 3.28
C LEU A 76 2.57 -0.45 2.69
N ILE A 77 2.47 -0.61 1.38
CA ILE A 77 1.29 -1.20 0.71
C ILE A 77 0.98 -2.60 1.27
N LYS A 78 2.00 -3.45 1.41
CA LYS A 78 1.84 -4.81 1.96
C LYS A 78 1.32 -4.77 3.39
N ALA A 79 1.90 -3.94 4.26
CA ALA A 79 1.45 -3.78 5.64
C ALA A 79 0.00 -3.27 5.72
N PHE A 80 -0.36 -2.27 4.91
CA PHE A 80 -1.70 -1.71 4.87
C PHE A 80 -2.74 -2.70 4.33
N SER A 81 -2.36 -3.61 3.43
CA SER A 81 -3.24 -4.72 3.00
C SER A 81 -3.60 -5.66 4.16
N ILE A 82 -2.64 -5.96 5.04
CA ILE A 82 -2.90 -6.76 6.24
C ILE A 82 -3.75 -5.99 7.27
N LEU A 83 -3.47 -4.70 7.46
CA LEU A 83 -4.27 -3.82 8.35
C LEU A 83 -5.70 -3.63 7.85
N GLU A 84 -5.93 -3.57 6.54
CA GLU A 84 -7.25 -3.61 5.95
C GLU A 84 -7.97 -4.92 6.31
N LYS A 85 -7.30 -6.08 6.15
CA LYS A 85 -7.89 -7.38 6.52
C LYS A 85 -8.30 -7.41 8.00
N TYR A 86 -7.48 -6.85 8.90
CA TYR A 86 -7.85 -6.71 10.31
C TYR A 86 -9.11 -5.85 10.50
N GLY A 87 -9.16 -4.67 9.86
CA GLY A 87 -10.32 -3.77 9.92
C GLY A 87 -11.61 -4.43 9.41
N CYS A 88 -11.54 -5.02 8.21
CA CYS A 88 -12.65 -5.76 7.60
C CYS A 88 -13.14 -6.91 8.49
N ASN A 89 -12.23 -7.69 9.07
CA ASN A 89 -12.57 -8.78 9.99
C ASN A 89 -13.31 -8.29 11.24
N LEU A 90 -12.97 -7.11 11.75
CA LEU A 90 -13.63 -6.51 12.92
C LEU A 90 -15.00 -5.92 12.58
N THR A 91 -15.20 -5.46 11.35
CA THR A 91 -16.49 -4.96 10.86
C THR A 91 -17.41 -6.05 10.32
N SER A 92 -16.92 -7.24 10.01
CA SER A 92 -17.71 -8.34 9.47
C SER A 92 -18.74 -8.85 10.50
N PRO A 93 -19.97 -9.24 10.10
CA PRO A 93 -20.87 -9.99 10.98
C PRO A 93 -20.31 -11.37 11.37
N ALA A 94 -19.54 -12.00 10.48
CA ALA A 94 -18.93 -13.32 10.67
C ALA A 94 -17.48 -13.20 11.16
N ARG A 95 -17.27 -12.46 12.25
CA ARG A 95 -15.92 -12.18 12.78
C ARG A 95 -15.16 -13.47 13.14
N PRO A 96 -13.85 -13.57 12.82
CA PRO A 96 -13.05 -14.73 13.20
C PRO A 96 -13.05 -14.98 14.72
N LYS A 97 -13.02 -16.24 15.15
CA LYS A 97 -13.08 -16.63 16.58
C LYS A 97 -12.06 -15.91 17.47
N TYR A 98 -10.84 -15.68 16.97
CA TYR A 98 -9.74 -15.08 17.74
C TYR A 98 -9.51 -13.59 17.43
N TRP A 99 -10.57 -12.86 17.05
CA TRP A 99 -10.49 -11.45 16.66
C TRP A 99 -9.97 -10.51 17.77
N ARG A 100 -10.10 -10.90 19.04
CA ARG A 100 -9.78 -10.05 20.20
C ARG A 100 -8.29 -9.79 20.39
N SER A 101 -7.42 -10.56 19.75
CA SER A 101 -5.98 -10.49 20.00
C SER A 101 -5.16 -10.55 18.70
N VAL A 102 -4.07 -9.78 18.67
CA VAL A 102 -3.04 -9.82 17.64
C VAL A 102 -1.72 -10.14 18.30
N LYS A 103 -1.10 -11.25 17.90
CA LYS A 103 0.20 -11.67 18.46
C LYS A 103 1.36 -11.17 17.62
N HIS A 104 2.34 -10.56 18.25
CA HIS A 104 3.59 -10.08 17.65
C HIS A 104 4.47 -11.22 17.13
N ASN A 105 4.38 -12.41 17.71
CA ASN A 105 5.13 -13.59 17.26
C ASN A 105 4.59 -14.21 15.96
N ASN A 106 3.42 -13.77 15.48
CA ASN A 106 2.88 -14.21 14.21
C ASN A 106 3.84 -13.77 13.07
N PRO A 107 4.36 -14.70 12.24
CA PRO A 107 5.33 -14.35 11.20
C PRO A 107 4.80 -13.34 10.19
N VAL A 108 3.50 -13.39 9.84
CA VAL A 108 2.87 -12.44 8.93
C VAL A 108 2.89 -11.06 9.56
N PHE A 109 2.44 -10.93 10.80
CA PHE A 109 2.45 -9.65 11.51
C PHE A 109 3.87 -9.06 11.60
N ARG A 110 4.85 -9.87 12.05
CA ARG A 110 6.24 -9.44 12.27
C ARG A 110 6.92 -8.95 10.99
N THR A 111 6.68 -9.62 9.87
CA THR A 111 7.34 -9.30 8.59
C THR A 111 6.63 -8.21 7.79
N THR A 112 5.41 -7.82 8.18
CA THR A 112 4.60 -6.84 7.46
C THR A 112 4.26 -5.63 8.33
N VAL A 113 3.27 -5.76 9.22
CA VAL A 113 2.74 -4.67 10.04
C VAL A 113 3.78 -4.13 11.01
N ASP A 114 4.58 -5.01 11.61
CA ASP A 114 5.64 -4.58 12.55
C ASP A 114 6.88 -4.03 11.86
N ALA A 115 7.04 -4.33 10.56
CA ALA A 115 8.17 -3.87 9.77
C ALA A 115 8.02 -2.42 9.29
N VAL A 116 6.85 -1.80 9.49
CA VAL A 116 6.57 -0.41 9.10
C VAL A 116 6.27 0.47 10.31
N LYS A 117 6.69 1.73 10.25
CA LYS A 117 6.37 2.71 11.30
C LYS A 117 4.88 3.05 11.26
N GLY A 118 4.26 3.13 12.44
CA GLY A 118 2.82 3.39 12.60
C GLY A 118 1.89 2.17 12.52
N GLY A 119 2.37 0.99 12.10
CA GLY A 119 1.51 -0.20 11.93
C GLY A 119 0.76 -0.61 13.20
N ARG A 120 1.46 -0.70 14.35
CA ARG A 120 0.84 -0.98 15.66
C ARG A 120 -0.14 0.11 16.10
N ARG A 121 0.11 1.37 15.74
CA ARG A 121 -0.78 2.48 16.10
C ARG A 121 -2.13 2.35 15.42
N ILE A 122 -2.17 1.83 14.18
CA ILE A 122 -3.43 1.56 13.48
C ILE A 122 -4.22 0.45 14.19
N LEU A 123 -3.57 -0.61 14.67
CA LEU A 123 -4.25 -1.61 15.50
C LEU A 123 -4.83 -1.01 16.79
N PHE A 124 -4.09 -0.09 17.42
CA PHE A 124 -4.62 0.65 18.58
C PHE A 124 -5.87 1.46 18.22
N LEU A 125 -5.90 2.09 17.04
CA LEU A 125 -7.07 2.84 16.56
C LEU A 125 -8.28 1.95 16.31
N TYR A 126 -8.07 0.69 15.90
CA TYR A 126 -9.13 -0.31 15.79
C TYR A 126 -9.71 -0.79 17.14
N GLY A 127 -9.00 -0.55 18.24
CA GLY A 127 -9.45 -0.93 19.59
C GLY A 127 -8.57 -1.97 20.30
N TYR A 128 -7.46 -2.41 19.68
CA TYR A 128 -6.47 -3.26 20.34
C TYR A 128 -5.59 -2.44 21.30
N THR A 129 -6.18 -1.94 22.39
CA THR A 129 -5.55 -0.96 23.29
C THR A 129 -4.85 -1.59 24.49
N ASN A 130 -5.18 -2.82 24.86
CA ASN A 130 -4.52 -3.52 25.96
C ASN A 130 -3.20 -4.14 25.48
N GLN A 131 -2.07 -3.63 25.98
CA GLN A 131 -0.74 -4.09 25.62
C GLN A 131 -0.39 -5.37 26.39
N GLN A 132 0.03 -6.40 25.66
CA GLN A 132 0.49 -7.66 26.21
C GLN A 132 1.97 -7.88 25.87
N ILE A 133 2.64 -8.77 26.62
CA ILE A 133 4.05 -9.11 26.38
C ILE A 133 4.26 -9.59 24.94
N ASP A 134 3.35 -10.43 24.43
CA ASP A 134 3.47 -11.03 23.09
C ASP A 134 2.55 -10.39 22.04
N GLY A 135 1.85 -9.30 22.33
CA GLY A 135 0.80 -8.81 21.42
C GLY A 135 0.00 -7.60 21.88
N LEU A 136 -1.11 -7.37 21.19
CA LEU A 136 -2.14 -6.40 21.53
C LEU A 136 -3.49 -7.10 21.60
N SER A 137 -4.38 -6.59 22.45
CA SER A 137 -5.72 -7.15 22.62
C SER A 137 -6.77 -6.07 22.86
N PHE A 138 -8.02 -6.42 22.61
CA PHE A 138 -9.15 -5.64 23.13
C PHE A 138 -9.23 -5.76 24.66
N PRO A 139 -9.58 -4.68 25.39
CA PRO A 139 -9.87 -4.75 26.82
C PRO A 139 -11.00 -5.74 27.15
N ASP A 140 -10.93 -6.40 28.30
CA ASP A 140 -11.84 -7.48 28.69
C ASP A 140 -13.29 -7.01 28.85
N GLU A 141 -13.47 -5.76 29.26
CA GLU A 141 -14.76 -5.08 29.41
C GLU A 141 -15.47 -4.74 28.09
N VAL A 142 -14.80 -4.90 26.95
CA VAL A 142 -15.36 -4.59 25.63
C VAL A 142 -15.92 -5.84 24.99
N ASP A 143 -17.25 -5.94 24.83
CA ASP A 143 -17.91 -7.10 24.19
C ASP A 143 -17.69 -7.18 22.67
N GLY A 144 -17.48 -6.03 22.02
CA GLY A 144 -17.32 -5.93 20.57
C GLY A 144 -16.64 -4.64 20.13
N PRO A 145 -16.07 -4.61 18.91
CA PRO A 145 -15.46 -3.41 18.37
C PRO A 145 -16.52 -2.35 18.09
N ASP A 146 -16.13 -1.09 18.20
CA ASP A 146 -16.86 0.02 17.61
C ASP A 146 -16.77 -0.09 16.08
N ARG A 147 -17.75 -0.75 15.46
CA ARG A 147 -17.75 -1.03 14.01
C ARG A 147 -17.73 0.24 13.16
N ALA A 148 -18.35 1.33 13.61
CA ALA A 148 -18.37 2.59 12.89
C ALA A 148 -16.98 3.23 12.88
N LYS A 149 -16.33 3.29 14.05
CA LYS A 149 -14.94 3.77 14.16
C LYS A 149 -13.96 2.89 13.39
N VAL A 150 -14.06 1.57 13.53
CA VAL A 150 -13.20 0.64 12.78
C VAL A 150 -13.37 0.84 11.28
N ALA A 151 -14.60 0.97 10.78
CA ALA A 151 -14.86 1.24 9.36
C ALA A 151 -14.21 2.56 8.91
N SER A 152 -14.36 3.64 9.67
CA SER A 152 -13.72 4.93 9.35
C SER A 152 -12.19 4.83 9.26
N VAL A 153 -11.55 4.16 10.22
CA VAL A 153 -10.09 3.94 10.19
C VAL A 153 -9.70 3.03 9.01
N THR A 154 -10.49 1.98 8.74
CA THR A 154 -10.23 1.04 7.65
C THR A 154 -10.30 1.73 6.30
N LEU A 155 -11.28 2.61 6.08
CA LEU A 155 -11.37 3.41 4.86
C LEU A 155 -10.12 4.27 4.65
N GLU A 156 -9.61 4.92 5.69
CA GLU A 156 -8.34 5.67 5.61
C GLU A 156 -7.13 4.76 5.28
N VAL A 157 -7.08 3.55 5.85
CA VAL A 157 -6.06 2.54 5.49
C VAL A 157 -6.17 2.18 4.00
N MET A 158 -7.37 1.90 3.51
CA MET A 158 -7.62 1.54 2.12
C MET A 158 -7.30 2.68 1.15
N THR A 159 -7.69 3.91 1.51
CA THR A 159 -7.39 5.13 0.74
C THR A 159 -5.90 5.37 0.68
N LEU A 160 -5.17 5.32 1.80
CA LEU A 160 -3.71 5.53 1.79
C LEU A 160 -2.99 4.46 0.97
N ARG A 161 -3.39 3.20 1.09
CA ARG A 161 -2.82 2.12 0.26
C ARG A 161 -3.00 2.41 -1.23
N THR A 162 -4.21 2.84 -1.62
CA THR A 162 -4.54 3.19 -3.00
C THR A 162 -3.73 4.39 -3.48
N GLU A 163 -3.61 5.44 -2.66
CA GLU A 163 -2.80 6.62 -2.99
C GLU A 163 -1.33 6.27 -3.16
N VAL A 164 -0.73 5.51 -2.22
CA VAL A 164 0.67 5.11 -2.30
C VAL A 164 0.94 4.25 -3.54
N ASP A 165 0.02 3.34 -3.90
CA ASP A 165 0.13 2.57 -5.14
C ASP A 165 0.12 3.47 -6.40
N MET A 166 -0.78 4.46 -6.45
CA MET A 166 -0.80 5.46 -7.52
C MET A 166 0.47 6.32 -7.55
N VAL A 167 1.03 6.68 -6.39
CA VAL A 167 2.29 7.43 -6.26
C VAL A 167 3.45 6.63 -6.83
N ILE A 168 3.58 5.34 -6.49
CA ILE A 168 4.62 4.45 -7.03
C ILE A 168 4.51 4.33 -8.55
N LYS A 169 3.28 4.26 -9.07
CA LYS A 169 2.99 4.12 -10.51
C LYS A 169 3.06 5.43 -11.30
N GLY A 170 3.21 6.57 -10.63
CA GLY A 170 3.18 7.89 -11.27
C GLY A 170 1.81 8.28 -11.82
N THR A 171 0.72 7.75 -11.27
CA THR A 171 -0.65 7.99 -11.76
C THR A 171 -1.51 8.78 -10.76
N HIS A 172 -0.93 9.28 -9.68
CA HIS A 172 -1.68 10.01 -8.65
C HIS A 172 -2.06 11.41 -9.18
N PRO A 173 -3.36 11.77 -9.24
CA PRO A 173 -3.81 13.03 -9.87
C PRO A 173 -3.38 14.29 -9.12
N HIS A 174 -3.12 14.16 -7.81
CA HIS A 174 -2.74 15.26 -6.92
C HIS A 174 -1.41 14.99 -6.20
N ILE A 175 -0.36 14.68 -6.97
CA ILE A 175 0.97 14.33 -6.45
C ILE A 175 1.59 15.47 -5.62
N GLU A 176 1.19 16.72 -5.88
CA GLU A 176 1.62 17.91 -5.17
C GLU A 176 1.30 17.88 -3.67
N HIS A 177 0.35 17.07 -3.20
CA HIS A 177 0.10 16.91 -1.77
C HIS A 177 1.15 16.06 -1.04
N PHE A 178 2.02 15.36 -1.78
CA PHE A 178 3.07 14.50 -1.24
C PHE A 178 4.47 15.09 -1.32
N LYS A 179 4.64 16.27 -1.95
CA LYS A 179 5.95 16.85 -2.29
C LYS A 179 6.87 17.12 -1.10
N ASP A 180 6.30 17.61 -0.02
CA ASP A 180 7.04 17.94 1.19
C ASP A 180 7.27 16.71 2.10
N ILE A 181 6.77 15.55 1.68
CA ILE A 181 6.77 14.30 2.46
C ILE A 181 7.63 13.23 1.80
N ILE A 182 7.53 13.10 0.48
CA ILE A 182 8.27 12.12 -0.33
C ILE A 182 8.96 12.84 -1.52
N PRO A 183 9.98 13.67 -1.25
CA PRO A 183 10.56 14.55 -2.25
C PRO A 183 11.19 13.80 -3.44
N PHE A 184 11.71 12.58 -3.21
CA PHE A 184 12.41 11.80 -4.23
C PHE A 184 11.53 11.28 -5.38
N ILE A 185 10.20 11.24 -5.20
CA ILE A 185 9.29 10.70 -6.23
C ILE A 185 8.88 11.78 -7.23
N ILE A 186 8.84 13.05 -6.83
CA ILE A 186 8.27 14.14 -7.62
C ILE A 186 9.31 14.82 -8.53
N GLN A 187 10.60 14.68 -8.24
CA GLN A 187 11.68 15.37 -8.96
C GLN A 187 11.86 14.97 -10.44
N GLN A 188 11.11 14.01 -11.00
CA GLN A 188 11.31 13.56 -12.38
C GLN A 188 10.21 13.90 -13.39
N ASP A 189 9.00 14.31 -13.00
CA ASP A 189 8.01 14.74 -14.01
C ASP A 189 8.43 16.02 -14.74
N HIS A 190 9.35 16.81 -14.15
CA HIS A 190 9.87 18.01 -14.77
C HIS A 190 11.04 17.76 -15.74
N LEU A 191 11.71 16.60 -15.71
CA LEU A 191 12.92 16.37 -16.54
C LEU A 191 12.67 15.61 -17.84
N VAL A 192 11.48 15.04 -18.04
CA VAL A 192 11.16 14.24 -19.25
C VAL A 192 10.43 15.06 -20.33
N ASN A 193 9.92 16.26 -20.00
CA ASN A 193 9.17 17.10 -20.95
C ASN A 193 10.02 18.10 -21.76
N ASP A 194 11.30 18.28 -21.45
CA ASP A 194 12.19 19.24 -22.13
C ASP A 194 13.14 18.61 -23.17
N ALA A 195 12.86 17.38 -23.61
CA ALA A 195 13.57 16.79 -24.75
C ALA A 195 13.11 17.45 -26.06
N VAL A 196 13.81 18.54 -26.40
CA VAL A 196 13.76 19.27 -27.68
C VAL A 196 13.66 18.29 -28.86
N VAL A 197 12.61 18.48 -29.66
CA VAL A 197 12.40 17.85 -30.97
C VAL A 197 13.55 18.24 -31.89
N ILE A 198 14.42 17.28 -32.23
CA ILE A 198 15.34 17.39 -33.37
C ILE A 198 14.73 16.58 -34.52
N PRO A 199 14.30 17.19 -35.64
CA PRO A 199 13.88 16.44 -36.81
C PRO A 199 15.10 15.90 -37.56
N PRO A 200 15.09 14.64 -38.06
CA PRO A 200 16.17 14.14 -38.89
C PRO A 200 15.96 14.61 -40.34
N ALA A 201 17.01 15.22 -40.91
CA ALA A 201 17.15 15.41 -42.35
C ALA A 201 17.70 14.12 -42.98
N GLU A 202 17.10 13.73 -44.09
CA GLU A 202 17.49 12.63 -44.97
C GLU A 202 18.83 12.95 -45.66
N ASP A 203 19.72 11.96 -45.82
CA ASP A 203 20.34 11.67 -47.13
C ASP A 203 21.16 10.36 -47.17
N GLN A 204 20.65 9.46 -48.01
CA GLN A 204 21.24 8.52 -48.97
C GLN A 204 22.64 7.86 -48.79
N GLN A 205 22.57 6.51 -48.80
CA GLN A 205 23.31 5.53 -49.63
C GLN A 205 24.85 5.41 -49.52
N VAL A 206 25.35 4.17 -49.30
CA VAL A 206 26.19 3.38 -50.25
C VAL A 206 26.40 1.94 -49.72
N LEU A 207 26.44 0.99 -50.66
CA LEU A 207 26.49 -0.48 -50.60
C LEU A 207 27.70 -1.12 -49.87
N GLY A 208 27.51 -2.37 -49.38
CA GLY A 208 28.57 -3.39 -49.30
C GLY A 208 28.35 -4.53 -48.27
N LEU A 209 27.94 -5.72 -48.72
CA LEU A 209 27.98 -7.01 -47.99
C LEU A 209 29.34 -7.74 -48.27
N PRO A 210 29.62 -8.97 -47.77
CA PRO A 210 29.90 -9.40 -46.39
C PRO A 210 31.16 -10.30 -46.31
N LEU A 211 31.72 -10.59 -45.11
CA LEU A 211 32.67 -11.71 -44.92
C LEU A 211 32.43 -12.46 -43.60
N LYS A 212 32.12 -13.75 -43.71
CA LYS A 212 32.32 -14.86 -42.74
C LYS A 212 33.49 -15.72 -43.29
N PRO A 213 34.14 -16.67 -42.58
CA PRO A 213 33.63 -17.64 -41.58
C PRO A 213 34.60 -17.82 -40.36
N THR A 214 34.41 -18.66 -39.32
CA THR A 214 34.38 -20.13 -39.32
C THR A 214 34.05 -20.67 -37.91
N GLN A 215 33.43 -21.86 -37.92
CA GLN A 215 32.92 -22.73 -36.86
C GLN A 215 33.96 -23.24 -35.85
N VAL A 216 33.53 -23.60 -34.63
CA VAL A 216 33.83 -24.92 -34.02
C VAL A 216 32.70 -25.32 -33.05
N LEU A 217 32.07 -26.48 -33.31
CA LEU A 217 31.24 -27.26 -32.37
C LEU A 217 32.15 -28.06 -31.43
N VAL A 218 31.86 -28.09 -30.12
CA VAL A 218 32.16 -29.27 -29.27
C VAL A 218 31.07 -29.45 -28.20
N ALA A 219 30.61 -30.69 -28.06
CA ALA A 219 29.50 -31.18 -27.25
C ALA A 219 29.80 -31.34 -25.74
N GLN A 220 28.74 -31.38 -24.91
CA GLN A 220 28.72 -31.78 -23.49
C GLN A 220 28.85 -33.31 -23.33
N PRO A 221 29.07 -33.89 -22.12
CA PRO A 221 27.97 -34.21 -21.16
C PRO A 221 28.43 -34.26 -19.66
N PRO A 222 27.74 -34.91 -18.69
CA PRO A 222 26.92 -34.27 -17.65
C PRO A 222 27.40 -34.52 -16.20
N THR A 223 26.83 -33.83 -15.20
CA THR A 223 26.97 -34.18 -13.76
C THR A 223 25.60 -34.40 -13.10
N PRO A 224 25.48 -35.38 -12.19
CA PRO A 224 24.22 -35.74 -11.54
C PRO A 224 24.02 -34.96 -10.23
N SER A 225 22.78 -34.70 -9.84
CA SER A 225 22.45 -34.44 -8.44
C SER A 225 21.04 -34.93 -8.11
N THR A 226 21.05 -35.98 -7.31
CA THR A 226 19.95 -36.60 -6.58
C THR A 226 19.51 -35.71 -5.43
N GLY A 227 18.22 -35.71 -5.09
CA GLY A 227 17.74 -35.30 -3.77
C GLY A 227 16.40 -34.60 -3.76
N GLU A 228 15.32 -35.35 -3.98
CA GLU A 228 13.96 -34.93 -3.62
C GLU A 228 13.87 -34.67 -2.11
N GLN A 229 13.50 -33.43 -1.74
CA GLN A 229 12.88 -33.14 -0.44
C GLN A 229 11.39 -32.87 -0.66
N PRO A 230 10.48 -33.47 0.13
CA PRO A 230 9.04 -33.26 0.01
C PRO A 230 8.62 -31.89 0.60
N PRO A 231 7.49 -31.31 0.15
CA PRO A 231 7.11 -29.94 0.49
C PRO A 231 6.48 -29.83 1.89
N PRO A 232 6.63 -28.70 2.60
CA PRO A 232 5.91 -28.46 3.84
C PRO A 232 4.46 -28.03 3.57
N HIS A 233 3.57 -28.53 4.43
CA HIS A 233 2.13 -28.32 4.45
C HIS A 233 1.68 -26.85 4.35
N ILE A 234 0.75 -26.59 3.44
CA ILE A 234 -0.06 -25.38 3.35
C ILE A 234 -1.10 -25.40 4.48
N LEU A 235 -1.08 -24.40 5.36
CA LEU A 235 -2.24 -24.03 6.19
C LEU A 235 -2.95 -22.84 5.53
N GLN A 236 -4.24 -23.05 5.28
CA GLN A 236 -5.17 -22.11 4.65
C GLN A 236 -5.28 -20.78 5.41
N VAL A 237 -5.47 -19.70 4.64
CA VAL A 237 -5.62 -18.29 5.06
C VAL A 237 -6.98 -17.76 4.61
#